data_AF-A0A9E2FLR8-F1
#
_entry.id   AF-A0A9E2FLR8-F1
#
_cell.length_a   1.000
_cell.length_b   1.000
_cell.length_c   1.000
_cell.angle_alpha   90.00
_cell.angle_beta   90.00
_cell.angle_gamma   90.00
#
_symmetry.space_group_name_H-M   'P 1'
#
loop_
_entity.id
_entity.type
_entity.pdbx_description
1 polymer ?
#
loop_
_entity_poly.entity_id
_entity_poly.type
_entity_poly.pdbx_seq_one_letter_code
_entity_poly.pdbx_strand_id
1 'polypeptide(L)'
;MIEHIHTVAEHIELGELAEERWLAYLKMAKYYDRIDDVRLDPEWLPKGVDFIAWKGDGCIRYEVKGDSHIHRTHQIVYEDMEKVEHGKPGWARTSKADMLCIYCPPRKLFYIVEMRHFRVMVGQNWHDLETFEAKHANYTTAGKVVPLQILDYRRIWENELTLHSRLRIKDQHGNHH
;
A
#
# COMPACT_ATOMS: atom_id res chain seq x y z
N MET A 1 20.07 1.43 -14.87
CA MET A 1 20.22 0.00 -14.53
C MET A 1 19.45 -0.24 -13.25
N ILE A 2 18.33 -0.97 -13.34
CA ILE A 2 17.59 -1.44 -12.17
C ILE A 2 18.26 -2.76 -11.76
N GLU A 3 19.34 -2.66 -10.98
CA GLU A 3 19.90 -3.81 -10.28
C GLU A 3 19.14 -3.94 -8.97
N HIS A 4 18.41 -5.05 -8.81
CA HIS A 4 17.99 -5.73 -7.57
C HIS A 4 16.67 -6.47 -7.86
N ILE A 5 16.79 -7.62 -8.53
CA ILE A 5 15.69 -8.59 -8.61
C ILE A 5 15.68 -9.32 -7.27
N HIS A 6 14.74 -8.97 -6.40
CA HIS A 6 14.47 -9.74 -5.20
C HIS A 6 14.02 -11.15 -5.59
N THR A 7 14.36 -12.15 -4.77
CA THR A 7 13.84 -13.49 -5.00
C THR A 7 12.33 -13.51 -4.78
N VAL A 8 11.60 -14.45 -5.39
CA VAL A 8 10.15 -14.58 -5.20
C VAL A 8 9.79 -14.73 -3.70
N ALA A 9 10.62 -15.44 -2.94
CA ALA A 9 10.46 -15.59 -1.50
C ALA A 9 10.59 -14.24 -0.75
N GLU A 10 11.59 -13.43 -1.09
CA GLU A 10 11.76 -12.09 -0.51
C GLU A 10 10.58 -11.15 -0.82
N HIS A 11 9.98 -11.27 -2.00
CA HIS A 11 8.77 -10.51 -2.35
C HIS A 11 7.55 -10.94 -1.53
N ILE A 12 7.39 -12.24 -1.28
CA ILE A 12 6.29 -12.79 -0.45
C ILE A 12 6.46 -12.35 1.01
N GLU A 13 7.64 -12.56 1.59
CA GLU A 13 7.92 -12.16 2.99
C GLU A 13 7.74 -10.65 3.20
N LEU A 14 8.15 -9.84 2.22
CA LEU A 14 7.97 -8.39 2.26
C LEU A 14 6.49 -7.97 2.20
N GLY A 15 5.68 -8.68 1.40
CA GLY A 15 4.24 -8.47 1.32
C GLY A 15 3.55 -8.80 2.64
N GLU A 16 3.80 -9.99 3.18
CA GLU A 16 3.24 -10.43 4.47
C GLU A 16 3.62 -9.46 5.60
N LEU A 17 4.89 -9.06 5.67
CA LEU A 17 5.34 -8.07 6.65
C LEU A 17 4.60 -6.74 6.49
N ALA A 18 4.39 -6.25 5.26
CA ALA A 18 3.69 -5.00 5.04
C ALA A 18 2.23 -5.07 5.53
N GLU A 19 1.53 -6.15 5.21
CA GLU A 19 0.15 -6.39 5.62
C GLU A 19 0.01 -6.50 7.15
N GLU A 20 0.89 -7.25 7.80
CA GLU A 20 0.91 -7.38 9.27
C GLU A 20 1.10 -6.03 9.94
N ARG A 21 2.04 -5.23 9.43
CA ARG A 21 2.34 -3.90 9.99
C ARG A 21 1.20 -2.93 9.76
N TRP A 22 0.52 -3.01 8.63
CA TRP A 22 -0.65 -2.19 8.36
C TRP A 22 -1.83 -2.55 9.26
N LEU A 23 -2.10 -3.85 9.46
CA LEU A 23 -3.14 -4.31 10.39
C LEU A 23 -2.86 -3.85 11.83
N ALA A 24 -1.60 -3.95 12.27
CA ALA A 24 -1.18 -3.45 13.57
C ALA A 24 -1.41 -1.93 13.68
N TYR A 25 -1.04 -1.16 12.64
CA TYR A 25 -1.28 0.27 12.57
C TYR A 25 -2.77 0.62 12.72
N LEU A 26 -3.64 -0.02 11.92
CA LEU A 26 -5.09 0.22 11.95
C LEU A 26 -5.69 -0.05 13.33
N LYS A 27 -5.30 -1.15 13.97
CA LYS A 27 -5.76 -1.51 15.32
C LYS A 27 -5.26 -0.52 16.38
N MET A 28 -4.02 -0.08 16.29
CA MET A 28 -3.41 0.85 17.25
C MET A 28 -3.94 2.28 17.14
N ALA A 29 -4.33 2.72 15.94
CA ALA A 29 -4.87 4.06 15.71
C ALA A 29 -6.15 4.33 16.53
N LYS A 30 -6.91 3.28 16.89
CA LYS A 30 -8.20 3.37 17.62
C LYS A 30 -9.15 4.43 17.02
N TYR A 31 -9.03 4.65 15.71
CA TYR A 31 -9.83 5.61 14.97
C TYR A 31 -11.09 4.94 14.42
N TYR A 32 -10.93 3.74 13.87
CA TYR A 32 -12.00 2.93 13.28
C TYR A 32 -12.76 2.12 14.31
N ASP A 33 -14.02 1.86 14.01
CA ASP A 33 -14.93 1.10 14.88
C ASP A 33 -14.78 -0.41 14.64
N ARG A 34 -14.47 -0.81 13.40
CA ARG A 34 -14.24 -2.20 12.97
C ARG A 34 -13.20 -2.26 11.87
N ILE A 35 -12.38 -3.30 11.88
CA ILE A 35 -11.44 -3.64 10.80
C ILE A 35 -11.74 -5.06 10.35
N ASP A 36 -12.06 -5.24 9.07
CA ASP A 36 -12.22 -6.56 8.45
C ASP A 36 -10.94 -6.91 7.67
N ASP A 37 -10.35 -8.06 7.98
CA ASP A 37 -9.21 -8.64 7.25
C ASP A 37 -9.77 -9.57 6.17
N VAL A 38 -9.67 -9.14 4.91
CA VAL A 38 -10.31 -9.80 3.75
C VAL A 38 -9.29 -10.38 2.77
N ARG A 39 -8.02 -10.48 3.18
CA ARG A 39 -6.90 -10.96 2.34
C ARG A 39 -7.10 -12.36 1.76
N LEU A 40 -7.85 -13.21 2.47
CA LEU A 40 -8.15 -14.57 2.03
C LEU A 40 -9.61 -14.75 1.59
N ASP A 41 -10.39 -13.67 1.55
CA ASP A 41 -11.80 -13.72 1.18
C ASP A 41 -11.95 -13.82 -0.36
N PRO A 42 -12.55 -14.90 -0.89
CA PRO A 42 -12.76 -15.07 -2.33
C PRO A 42 -13.52 -13.94 -3.01
N GLU A 43 -14.37 -13.21 -2.27
CA GLU A 43 -15.13 -12.08 -2.81
C GLU A 43 -14.23 -10.83 -3.02
N TRP A 44 -13.21 -10.66 -2.19
CA TRP A 44 -12.35 -9.48 -2.18
C TRP A 44 -11.02 -9.68 -2.89
N LEU A 45 -10.52 -10.92 -2.96
CA LEU A 45 -9.34 -11.30 -3.74
C LEU A 45 -9.33 -10.74 -5.18
N PRO A 46 -10.37 -10.95 -6.02
CA PRO A 46 -10.37 -10.42 -7.39
C PRO A 46 -10.49 -8.89 -7.44
N LYS A 47 -10.84 -8.25 -6.32
CA LYS A 47 -10.95 -6.79 -6.17
C LYS A 47 -9.65 -6.18 -5.63
N GLY A 48 -8.61 -6.96 -5.32
CA GLY A 48 -7.34 -6.43 -4.80
C GLY A 48 -7.50 -5.59 -3.54
N VAL A 49 -8.35 -6.03 -2.61
CA VAL A 49 -8.55 -5.36 -1.31
C VAL A 49 -8.09 -6.31 -0.22
N ASP A 50 -7.23 -5.81 0.66
CA ASP A 50 -6.65 -6.58 1.76
C ASP A 50 -7.39 -6.32 3.08
N PHE A 51 -7.77 -5.06 3.31
CA PHE A 51 -8.45 -4.64 4.54
C PHE A 51 -9.59 -3.66 4.28
N ILE A 52 -10.62 -3.73 5.12
CA ILE A 52 -11.72 -2.76 5.15
C ILE A 52 -11.82 -2.17 6.54
N ALA A 53 -11.64 -0.85 6.66
CA ALA A 53 -11.77 -0.14 7.92
C ALA A 53 -13.06 0.67 7.96
N TRP A 54 -13.87 0.46 8.99
CA TRP A 54 -15.20 1.06 9.12
C TRP A 54 -15.23 2.19 10.15
N LYS A 55 -15.94 3.27 9.83
CA LYS A 55 -16.23 4.38 10.74
C LYS A 55 -17.67 4.85 10.53
N GLY A 56 -18.55 4.60 11.51
CA GLY A 56 -19.99 4.75 11.32
C GLY A 56 -20.46 3.95 10.11
N ASP A 57 -21.23 4.58 9.22
CA ASP A 57 -21.75 3.94 8.00
C ASP A 57 -20.75 3.95 6.82
N GLY A 58 -19.59 4.61 6.99
CA GLY A 58 -18.55 4.69 5.96
C GLY A 58 -17.47 3.63 6.13
N CYS A 59 -16.79 3.30 5.03
CA CYS A 59 -15.60 2.47 5.06
C CYS A 59 -14.51 2.98 4.12
N ILE A 60 -13.28 2.57 4.40
CA ILE A 60 -12.11 2.76 3.54
C ILE A 60 -11.52 1.38 3.27
N ARG A 61 -11.33 1.07 1.98
CA ARG A 61 -10.71 -0.17 1.51
C ARG A 61 -9.24 0.08 1.22
N TYR A 62 -8.39 -0.82 1.70
CA TYR A 62 -6.94 -0.72 1.57
C TYR A 62 -6.40 -1.86 0.73
N GLU A 63 -5.46 -1.51 -0.15
CA GLU A 63 -4.50 -2.45 -0.73
C GLU A 63 -3.13 -2.14 -0.13
N VAL A 64 -2.40 -3.16 0.28
CA VAL A 64 -1.10 -3.06 0.95
C VAL A 64 -0.03 -3.69 0.09
N LYS A 65 1.08 -2.99 -0.07
CA LYS A 65 2.28 -3.49 -0.77
C LYS A 65 3.50 -3.24 0.09
N GLY A 66 4.51 -4.08 -0.06
CA GLY A 66 5.82 -3.84 0.53
C GLY A 66 6.83 -3.41 -0.54
N ASP A 67 7.60 -2.37 -0.25
CA ASP A 67 8.68 -1.89 -1.11
C ASP A 67 9.88 -1.44 -0.24
N SER A 68 10.96 -2.22 -0.29
CA SER A 68 12.19 -1.93 0.45
C SER A 68 13.01 -0.79 -0.15
N HIS A 69 12.74 -0.39 -1.39
CA HIS A 69 13.54 0.52 -2.21
C HIS A 69 12.90 1.90 -2.41
N ILE A 70 11.59 2.05 -2.18
CA ILE A 70 10.85 3.31 -2.36
C ILE A 70 11.51 4.53 -1.69
N HIS A 71 12.19 4.35 -0.56
CA HIS A 71 12.92 5.41 0.14
C HIS A 71 14.20 5.90 -0.55
N ARG A 72 14.71 5.16 -1.55
CA ARG A 72 15.87 5.52 -2.37
C ARG A 72 15.46 5.92 -3.77
N THR A 73 14.55 5.15 -4.38
CA THR A 73 14.11 5.36 -5.75
C THR A 73 13.12 6.51 -5.86
N HIS A 74 12.36 6.77 -4.79
CA HIS A 74 11.22 7.71 -4.79
C HIS A 74 10.23 7.41 -5.93
N GLN A 75 10.01 6.12 -6.19
CA GLN A 75 9.17 5.62 -7.26
C GLN A 75 8.22 4.53 -6.74
N ILE A 76 7.03 4.47 -7.32
CA ILE A 76 6.05 3.40 -7.15
C ILE A 76 5.88 2.72 -8.49
N VAL A 77 5.75 1.40 -8.48
CA VAL A 77 5.38 0.63 -9.67
C VAL A 77 3.87 0.68 -9.87
N TYR A 78 3.42 1.12 -11.04
CA TYR A 78 2.04 0.90 -11.51
C TYR A 78 2.05 -0.35 -12.38
N GLU A 79 1.62 -1.49 -11.83
CA GLU A 79 1.52 -2.74 -12.59
C GLU A 79 0.28 -2.70 -13.48
N ASP A 80 0.53 -2.59 -14.78
CA ASP A 80 -0.53 -2.49 -15.78
C ASP A 80 -1.03 -3.86 -16.20
N MET A 81 -0.12 -4.84 -16.24
CA MET A 81 -0.33 -6.20 -16.71
C MET A 81 0.31 -7.20 -15.74
N GLU A 82 -0.48 -8.18 -15.29
CA GLU A 82 -0.03 -9.34 -14.55
C GLU A 82 -0.02 -10.52 -15.51
N LYS A 83 1.11 -11.18 -15.75
CA LYS A 83 1.23 -12.24 -16.78
C LYS A 83 0.93 -11.72 -18.18
N VAL A 84 1.83 -10.88 -18.68
CA VAL A 84 1.78 -10.27 -20.02
C VAL A 84 1.40 -11.29 -21.10
N GLU A 85 1.92 -12.52 -21.00
CA GLU A 85 1.69 -13.61 -21.95
C GLU A 85 0.22 -14.03 -22.06
N HIS A 86 -0.59 -13.77 -21.02
CA HIS A 86 -2.00 -14.11 -20.94
C HIS A 86 -2.92 -12.90 -21.08
N GLY A 87 -2.37 -11.70 -21.28
CA GLY A 87 -3.15 -10.47 -21.39
C GLY A 87 -3.94 -10.13 -20.12
N LYS A 88 -3.53 -10.63 -18.95
CA LYS A 88 -4.26 -10.41 -17.70
C LYS A 88 -3.92 -9.01 -17.13
N PRO A 89 -4.93 -8.18 -16.79
CA PRO A 89 -4.69 -6.87 -16.21
C PRO A 89 -4.01 -6.95 -14.83
N GLY A 90 -3.07 -6.03 -14.59
CA GLY A 90 -2.35 -5.90 -13.31
C GLY A 90 -3.19 -5.27 -12.21
N TRP A 91 -2.69 -5.37 -10.97
CA TRP A 91 -3.43 -4.91 -9.78
C TRP A 91 -3.85 -3.44 -9.85
N ALA A 92 -3.03 -2.58 -10.46
CA ALA A 92 -3.32 -1.16 -10.51
C ALA A 92 -4.61 -0.83 -11.30
N ARG A 93 -4.96 -1.70 -12.28
CA ARG A 93 -6.21 -1.63 -13.04
C ARG A 93 -7.39 -2.30 -12.34
N THR A 94 -7.17 -3.41 -11.66
CA THR A 94 -8.26 -4.28 -11.15
C THR A 94 -8.70 -3.90 -9.75
N SER A 95 -7.78 -3.37 -8.93
CA SER A 95 -8.00 -3.05 -7.53
C SER A 95 -9.23 -2.14 -7.32
N LYS A 96 -9.98 -2.40 -6.26
CA LYS A 96 -11.11 -1.58 -5.79
C LYS A 96 -10.80 -0.94 -4.45
N ALA A 97 -9.54 -0.94 -4.03
CA ALA A 97 -9.11 -0.18 -2.87
C ALA A 97 -9.32 1.32 -3.09
N ASP A 98 -9.62 2.03 -2.00
CA ASP A 98 -9.66 3.49 -1.94
C ASP A 98 -8.23 4.03 -1.72
N MET A 99 -7.41 3.28 -0.99
CA MET A 99 -6.06 3.68 -0.59
C MET A 99 -5.06 2.57 -0.89
N LEU A 100 -3.91 2.94 -1.46
CA LEU A 100 -2.72 2.12 -1.58
C LEU A 100 -1.76 2.47 -0.44
N CYS A 101 -1.38 1.46 0.34
CA CYS A 101 -0.46 1.60 1.46
C CYS A 101 0.83 0.84 1.19
N ILE A 102 1.92 1.56 0.95
CA ILE A 102 3.22 0.96 0.65
C ILE A 102 4.11 1.03 1.89
N TYR A 103 4.43 -0.12 2.45
CA TYR A 103 5.34 -0.21 3.59
C TYR A 103 6.80 -0.23 3.12
N CYS A 104 7.62 0.63 3.74
CA CYS A 104 9.06 0.67 3.55
C CYS A 104 9.77 0.19 4.83
N PRO A 105 10.09 -1.11 4.97
CA PRO A 105 10.68 -1.65 6.19
C PRO A 105 11.98 -0.96 6.64
N PRO A 106 12.94 -0.61 5.76
CA PRO A 106 14.17 0.07 6.17
C PRO A 106 13.93 1.42 6.86
N ARG A 107 12.77 2.03 6.62
CA ARG A 107 12.37 3.32 7.22
C ARG A 107 11.26 3.17 8.24
N LYS A 108 10.65 2.00 8.41
CA LYS A 108 9.45 1.78 9.24
C LYS A 108 8.37 2.83 8.95
N LEU A 109 8.07 3.00 7.66
CA LEU A 109 7.27 4.10 7.14
C LEU A 109 6.28 3.58 6.12
N PHE A 110 5.04 4.07 6.18
CA PHE A 110 4.04 3.88 5.14
C PHE A 110 3.95 5.11 4.24
N TYR A 111 3.91 4.86 2.93
CA TYR A 111 3.48 5.82 1.92
C TYR A 111 2.03 5.49 1.57
N ILE A 112 1.14 6.47 1.72
CA ILE A 112 -0.29 6.27 1.51
C ILE A 112 -0.75 7.15 0.37
N VAL A 113 -1.33 6.53 -0.65
CA VAL A 113 -1.80 7.18 -1.88
C VAL A 113 -3.28 6.87 -2.07
N GLU A 114 -4.08 7.86 -2.46
CA GLU A 114 -5.47 7.64 -2.84
C GLU A 114 -5.53 7.04 -4.26
N MET A 115 -6.23 5.93 -4.43
CA MET A 115 -6.16 5.10 -5.63
C MET A 115 -6.80 5.77 -6.85
N ARG A 116 -7.86 6.55 -6.68
CA ARG A 116 -8.44 7.31 -7.80
C ARG A 116 -7.46 8.38 -8.28
N HIS A 117 -6.84 9.12 -7.39
CA HIS A 117 -5.84 10.13 -7.73
C HIS A 117 -4.62 9.48 -8.39
N PHE A 118 -4.12 8.37 -7.84
CA PHE A 118 -3.01 7.62 -8.41
C PHE A 118 -3.27 7.27 -9.89
N ARG A 119 -4.45 6.71 -10.19
CA ARG A 119 -4.84 6.37 -11.57
C ARG A 119 -4.97 7.58 -12.48
N VAL A 120 -5.53 8.69 -11.98
CA VAL A 120 -5.64 9.94 -12.75
C VAL A 120 -4.25 10.46 -13.12
N MET A 121 -3.35 10.55 -12.15
CA MET A 121 -1.99 11.05 -12.38
C MET A 121 -1.21 10.16 -13.35
N VAL A 122 -1.33 8.84 -13.18
CA VAL A 122 -0.70 7.89 -14.12
C VAL A 122 -1.29 8.01 -15.52
N GLY A 123 -2.61 8.13 -15.65
CA GLY A 123 -3.27 8.31 -16.95
C GLY A 123 -2.88 9.60 -17.66
N GLN A 124 -2.77 10.71 -16.92
CA GLN A 124 -2.37 12.01 -17.47
C GLN A 124 -0.92 12.03 -17.95
N ASN A 125 -0.04 11.27 -17.31
CA ASN A 125 1.40 11.24 -17.62
C ASN A 125 1.80 9.97 -18.38
N TRP A 126 0.85 9.16 -18.84
CA TRP A 126 1.10 7.78 -19.28
C TRP A 126 2.23 7.64 -20.32
N HIS A 127 2.30 8.57 -21.28
CA HIS A 127 3.30 8.54 -22.35
C HIS A 127 4.70 8.95 -21.87
N ASP A 128 4.78 9.75 -20.81
CA ASP A 128 6.04 10.29 -20.27
C ASP A 128 6.64 9.39 -19.18
N LEU A 129 5.84 8.48 -18.62
CA LEU A 129 6.30 7.52 -17.61
C LEU A 129 7.14 6.41 -18.24
N GLU A 130 8.28 6.11 -17.60
CA GLU A 130 9.15 4.99 -17.96
C GLU A 130 8.38 3.66 -17.84
N THR A 131 8.54 2.80 -18.84
CA THR A 131 8.00 1.44 -18.81
C THR A 131 8.95 0.51 -18.09
N PHE A 132 8.42 -0.42 -17.29
CA PHE A 132 9.20 -1.53 -16.76
C PHE A 132 8.60 -2.87 -17.22
N GLU A 133 9.46 -3.88 -17.25
CA GLU A 133 9.08 -5.29 -17.35
C GLU A 133 9.89 -6.07 -16.31
N ALA A 134 9.22 -6.91 -15.53
CA ALA A 134 9.86 -7.83 -14.58
C ALA A 134 9.52 -9.27 -14.97
N LYS A 135 10.56 -10.07 -15.22
CA LYS A 135 10.44 -11.48 -15.58
C LYS A 135 10.56 -12.35 -14.33
N HIS A 136 9.50 -13.08 -14.03
CA HIS A 136 9.49 -14.12 -13.01
C HIS A 136 9.65 -15.50 -13.67
N ALA A 137 9.84 -16.54 -12.86
CA ALA A 137 10.07 -17.90 -13.35
C ALA A 137 8.98 -18.40 -14.32
N ASN A 138 7.71 -17.97 -14.12
CA ASN A 138 6.56 -18.51 -14.85
C ASN A 138 5.69 -17.43 -15.54
N TYR A 139 6.03 -16.14 -15.41
CA TYR A 139 5.25 -15.05 -15.98
C TYR A 139 6.03 -13.73 -16.02
N THR A 140 5.58 -12.80 -16.85
CA THR A 140 6.09 -11.43 -16.89
C THR A 140 5.05 -10.46 -16.32
N THR A 141 5.48 -9.47 -15.53
CA THR A 141 4.68 -8.30 -15.18
C THR A 141 5.22 -7.07 -15.89
N ALA A 142 4.34 -6.14 -16.24
CA ALA A 142 4.73 -4.92 -16.94
C ALA A 142 3.87 -3.74 -16.54
N GLY A 143 4.40 -2.54 -16.71
CA GLY A 143 3.66 -1.31 -16.46
C GLY A 143 4.53 -0.08 -16.46
N LYS A 144 4.26 0.85 -15.55
CA LYS A 144 4.92 2.17 -15.47
C LYS A 144 5.63 2.38 -14.14
N VAL A 145 6.77 3.04 -14.20
CA VAL A 145 7.46 3.58 -13.03
C VAL A 145 6.90 4.98 -12.76
N VAL A 146 6.31 5.17 -11.57
CA VAL A 146 5.62 6.39 -11.18
C VAL A 146 6.43 7.14 -10.13
N PRO A 147 7.01 8.31 -10.43
CA PRO A 147 7.71 9.11 -9.46
C PRO A 147 6.78 9.61 -8.34
N LEU A 148 7.20 9.52 -7.08
CA LEU A 148 6.42 10.03 -5.94
C LEU A 148 6.11 11.52 -6.07
N GLN A 149 6.98 12.29 -6.73
CA GLN A 149 6.83 13.75 -6.91
C GLN A 149 5.59 14.17 -7.72
N ILE A 150 5.00 13.26 -8.49
CA ILE A 150 3.76 13.54 -9.24
C ILE A 150 2.50 13.06 -8.51
N LEU A 151 2.65 12.51 -7.31
CA LEU A 151 1.55 11.97 -6.51
C LEU A 151 1.29 12.84 -5.28
N ASP A 152 0.02 12.97 -4.90
CA ASP A 152 -0.32 13.40 -3.54
C ASP A 152 -0.30 12.16 -2.65
N TYR A 153 0.68 12.11 -1.75
CA TYR A 153 0.87 11.00 -0.83
C TYR A 153 1.15 11.49 0.59
N ARG A 154 0.73 10.68 1.56
CA ARG A 154 1.03 10.90 2.98
C ARG A 154 2.10 9.94 3.44
N ARG A 155 2.89 10.38 4.40
CA ARG A 155 3.87 9.55 5.11
C ARG A 155 3.38 9.35 6.53
N ILE A 156 3.34 8.10 6.97
CA ILE A 156 3.03 7.75 8.35
C ILE A 156 4.13 6.85 8.89
N TRP A 157 4.78 7.27 9.96
CA TRP A 157 5.79 6.44 10.60
C TRP A 157 5.11 5.39 11.48
N GLU A 158 5.59 4.15 11.44
CA GLU A 158 5.09 3.05 12.27
C GLU A 158 5.05 3.46 13.76
N ASN A 159 6.04 4.24 14.20
CA ASN A 159 6.22 4.64 15.58
C ASN A 159 5.36 5.84 16.02
N GLU A 160 4.80 6.64 15.11
CA GLU A 160 4.02 7.86 15.45
C GLU A 160 2.74 7.55 16.25
N LEU A 161 2.30 6.30 16.24
CA LEU A 161 1.19 5.80 17.05
C LEU A 161 1.50 5.71 18.56
N THR A 162 2.76 5.59 18.96
CA THR A 162 3.13 5.59 20.39
C THR A 162 3.06 6.98 21.04
N LEU A 163 3.10 8.06 20.25
CA LEU A 163 3.02 9.43 20.78
C LEU A 163 1.58 9.86 21.05
N HIS A 164 0.63 9.54 20.17
CA HIS A 164 -0.77 9.91 20.34
C HIS A 164 -1.49 9.08 21.42
N SER A 165 -1.06 7.82 21.65
CA SER A 165 -1.55 7.00 22.75
C SER A 165 -1.04 7.46 24.13
N ARG A 166 0.18 8.03 24.20
CA ARG A 166 0.74 8.59 25.44
C ARG A 166 0.12 9.94 25.83
N LEU A 167 -0.27 10.75 24.86
CA LEU A 167 -0.95 12.03 25.14
C LEU A 167 -2.36 11.80 25.67
N ARG A 168 -3.13 10.85 25.14
CA ARG A 168 -4.47 10.52 25.65
C ARG A 168 -4.50 9.92 27.07
N ILE A 169 -3.41 9.30 27.53
CA ILE A 169 -3.33 8.77 28.90
C ILE A 169 -3.08 9.89 29.92
N LYS A 170 -2.41 10.99 29.53
CA LYS A 170 -2.21 12.14 30.43
C LYS A 170 -3.48 12.95 30.66
N ASP A 171 -4.41 12.93 29.71
CA ASP A 171 -5.66 13.70 29.80
C ASP A 171 -6.75 13.00 30.63
N GLN A 172 -6.56 11.72 31.01
CA GLN A 172 -7.52 10.96 31.82
C GLN A 172 -7.16 10.88 33.32
N HIS A 173 -6.06 11.52 33.75
CA HIS A 173 -5.62 11.52 35.15
C HIS A 173 -5.43 12.92 35.77
N GLY A 174 -5.99 13.97 35.16
CA GLY A 174 -5.87 15.34 35.68
C GLY A 174 -7.18 16.11 35.65
N ASN A 175 -8.05 15.88 36.64
CA ASN A 175 -8.76 16.94 37.39
C ASN A 175 -9.84 16.35 38.32
N HIS A 176 -9.42 16.02 39.53
CA HIS A 176 -10.27 16.15 40.72
C HIS A 176 -9.48 16.92 41.77
N HIS A 177 -9.64 18.24 41.74
CA HIS A 177 -9.47 19.12 42.89
C HIS A 177 -10.70 20.00 42.99
#